data_AF-A0A2T4UZI6-F1
#
_entry.id   AF-A0A2T4UZI6-F1
#
_cell.length_a   1.000
_cell.length_b   1.000
_cell.length_c   1.000
_cell.angle_alpha   90.00
_cell.angle_beta   90.00
_cell.angle_gamma   90.00
#
_symmetry.space_group_name_H-M   'P 1'
#
loop_
_entity.id
_entity.type
_entity.pdbx_description
1 polymer ?
#
loop_
_entity_poly.entity_id
_entity_poly.type
_entity_poly.pdbx_seq_one_letter_code
_entity_poly.pdbx_strand_id
1 'polypeptide(L)' 'MARQEARKERPARVNWAGLLRRTFVLDVFACVRCGGRRRVLAYVMAYA' A
#
# COMPACT_ATOMS: atom_id res chain seq x y z
N MET A 1 2.08 -25.91 -39.51
CA MET A 1 2.63 -25.67 -38.16
C MET A 1 2.34 -24.23 -37.77
N ALA A 2 1.23 -23.99 -37.05
CA ALA A 2 0.76 -22.64 -36.74
C ALA A 2 1.65 -21.99 -35.68
N ARG A 3 2.25 -20.84 -36.00
CA ARG A 3 2.91 -19.96 -35.01
C ARG A 3 1.82 -19.31 -34.15
N GLN A 4 1.64 -19.79 -32.93
CA GLN A 4 0.89 -19.05 -31.92
C GLN A 4 1.76 -17.90 -31.41
N GLU A 5 1.48 -16.70 -31.90
CA GLU A 5 2.00 -15.48 -31.29
C GLU A 5 1.34 -15.34 -29.92
N ALA A 6 2.11 -15.60 -28.86
CA ALA A 6 1.67 -15.40 -27.49
C ALA A 6 1.32 -13.91 -27.30
N ARG A 7 0.02 -13.61 -27.33
CA ARG A 7 -0.54 -12.30 -27.05
C ARG A 7 0.02 -11.84 -25.70
N LYS A 8 0.93 -10.86 -25.70
CA LYS A 8 1.47 -10.26 -24.47
C LYS A 8 0.30 -9.71 -23.67
N GLU A 9 -0.08 -10.42 -22.61
CA GLU A 9 -1.07 -9.92 -21.67
C GLU A 9 -0.54 -8.63 -21.08
N ARG A 10 -1.33 -7.57 -21.26
CA ARG A 10 -1.00 -6.27 -20.73
C ARG A 10 -1.00 -6.40 -19.20
N PRO A 11 0.07 -5.95 -18.50
CA PRO A 11 0.12 -6.07 -17.05
C PRO A 11 -1.13 -5.44 -16.43
N ALA A 12 -1.71 -6.16 -15.48
CA ALA A 12 -2.93 -5.72 -14.79
C ALA A 12 -2.72 -4.31 -14.25
N ARG A 13 -3.73 -3.45 -14.40
CA ARG A 13 -3.67 -2.10 -13.82
C ARG A 13 -3.56 -2.24 -12.31
N VAL A 14 -2.45 -1.74 -11.74
CA VAL A 14 -2.25 -1.72 -10.30
C VAL A 14 -3.19 -0.68 -9.69
N ASN A 15 -3.98 -1.09 -8.70
CA ASN A 15 -4.75 -0.16 -7.89
C ASN A 15 -3.81 0.58 -6.92
N TRP A 16 -3.25 1.68 -7.40
CA TRP A 16 -2.33 2.52 -6.63
C TRP A 16 -2.93 3.01 -5.31
N ALA A 17 -4.22 3.37 -5.28
CA ALA A 17 -4.88 3.82 -4.05
C ALA A 17 -4.97 2.70 -3.01
N GLY A 18 -5.27 1.47 -3.44
CA GLY A 18 -5.27 0.30 -2.56
C GLY A 18 -3.87 -0.04 -2.04
N LEU A 19 -2.84 0.10 -2.88
CA LEU A 19 -1.45 -0.10 -2.50
C LEU A 19 -1.00 0.91 -1.44
N LEU A 20 -1.27 2.20 -1.67
CA LEU A 20 -0.94 3.29 -0.75
C LEU A 20 -1.66 3.13 0.60
N ARG A 21 -2.93 2.71 0.61
CA ARG A 21 -3.64 2.41 1.88
C ARG A 21 -2.95 1.30 2.68
N ARG A 22 -2.46 0.25 2.02
CA ARG A 22 -1.74 -0.85 2.69
C ARG A 22 -0.40 -0.38 3.25
N THR A 23 0.39 0.36 2.46
CA THR A 23 1.70 0.84 2.91
C THR A 23 1.58 1.91 3.99
N PHE A 24 0.58 2.79 3.92
CA PHE A 24 0.33 3.81 4.95
C PHE A 24 0.10 3.21 6.33
N VAL A 25 -0.72 2.15 6.43
CA VAL A 25 -0.97 1.45 7.69
C VAL A 25 0.31 0.78 8.22
N LEU A 26 1.16 0.26 7.34
CA LEU A 26 2.39 -0.39 7.75
C LEU A 26 3.45 0.62 8.22
N ASP A 27 3.61 1.74 7.50
CA ASP A 27 4.67 2.70 7.71
C ASP A 27 4.43 3.61 8.92
N VAL A 28 3.21 4.18 9.04
CA VAL A 28 2.87 5.09 10.15
C VAL A 28 2.96 4.39 11.50
N PHE A 29 2.57 3.11 11.54
CA PHE A 29 2.60 2.31 12.75
C PHE A 29 3.93 1.58 12.99
N ALA A 30 4.94 1.74 12.15
CA ALA A 30 6.27 1.18 12.40
C ALA A 30 7.15 2.18 13.18
N CYS A 31 7.88 1.69 14.19
CA CYS A 31 8.90 2.48 14.86
C CYS A 31 10.21 2.44 14.07
N VAL A 32 10.67 3.58 13.53
CA VAL A 32 11.94 3.68 12.80
C VAL A 32 13.19 3.33 13.62
N ARG A 33 13.08 3.27 14.96
CA ARG A 33 14.20 2.92 15.86
C ARG A 33 14.28 1.43 16.18
N CYS A 34 13.14 0.78 16.43
CA CYS A 34 13.11 -0.61 16.93
C CYS A 34 12.28 -1.58 16.08
N GLY A 35 11.62 -1.11 15.01
CA GLY A 35 10.74 -1.92 14.16
C GLY A 35 9.41 -2.34 14.82
N GLY A 36 9.18 -2.00 16.08
CA GLY A 36 7.96 -2.34 16.81
C GLY A 36 6.71 -1.59 16.31
N ARG A 37 5.52 -2.11 16.66
CA ARG A 37 4.23 -1.52 16.29
C ARG A 37 3.81 -0.40 17.25
N ARG A 38 3.64 0.81 16.72
CA ARG A 38 3.08 1.98 17.41
C ARG A 38 1.55 1.83 17.56
N ARG A 39 0.99 2.50 18.56
CA ARG A 39 -0.46 2.58 18.82
C ARG A 39 -0.89 4.04 18.78
N VAL A 40 -2.10 4.32 18.29
CA VAL A 40 -2.69 5.67 18.40
C VAL A 40 -3.06 5.89 19.87
N LEU A 41 -2.55 6.97 20.47
CA LEU A 41 -2.85 7.33 21.86
C LEU A 41 -3.98 8.36 21.96
N ALA A 42 -4.02 9.33 21.03
CA ALA A 42 -5.05 10.35 20.98
C ALA A 42 -5.22 10.85 19.53
N TYR A 43 -6.44 11.25 19.19
CA TYR A 43 -6.74 12.00 17.98
C TYR A 43 -7.22 13.39 18.40
N VAL A 44 -6.43 14.41 18.10
CA VAL A 44 -6.75 15.80 18.45
C VAL A 44 -7.37 16.45 17.22
N MET A 45 -8.60 16.92 17.37
CA MET A 45 -9.25 17.74 16.35
C MET A 45 -9.04 19.21 16.70
N ALA A 46 -8.63 20.02 15.72
CA ALA A 46 -8.85 21.46 15.81
C ALA A 46 -10.35 21.69 15.58
N TYR A 47 -11.02 22.41 16.48
CA TYR A 47 -12.46 22.66 16.43
C TYR A 47 -12.86 23.56 15.24
N ALA A 48 -14.18 23.58 14.98
CA ALA A 48 -14.91 24.11 13.82
C ALA A 48 -14.75 25.61 13.52
#